data_AF-U1PK98-F1
#
_entry.id   AF-U1PK98-F1
#
_cell.length_a   1.000
_cell.length_b   1.000
_cell.length_c   1.000
_cell.angle_alpha   90.00
_cell.angle_beta   90.00
_cell.angle_gamma   90.00
#
_symmetry.space_group_name_H-M   'P 1'
#
loop_
_entity.id
_entity.type
_entity.pdbx_description
1 polymer ?
#
loop_
_entity_poly.entity_id
_entity_poly.type
_entity_poly.pdbx_seq_one_letter_code
_entity_poly.pdbx_strand_id
1 'polypeptide(L)'
;MVLVPLEDGDRAEALGEMGKTELVIDLNPMSRSATVATVPVIDNVVRALPNIADHARTLRTENADLGRIVDGFDPDRAREAAENRLRQGRLGD
;
A
#
# COMPACT_ATOMS: atom_id res chain seq x y z
N MET A 1 12.93 3.20 1.29
CA MET A 1 11.77 2.33 1.08
C MET A 1 11.91 1.08 1.93
N VAL A 2 11.00 0.88 2.88
CA VAL A 2 10.95 -0.33 3.72
C VAL A 2 9.56 -0.93 3.58
N LEU A 3 9.49 -2.23 3.30
CA LEU A 3 8.23 -2.97 3.26
C LEU A 3 8.03 -3.64 4.62
N VAL A 4 6.93 -3.31 5.29
CA VAL A 4 6.60 -3.88 6.60
C VAL A 4 5.26 -4.62 6.52
N PRO A 5 5.26 -5.97 6.59
CA PRO A 5 4.02 -6.73 6.67
C PRO A 5 3.54 -6.81 8.12
N LEU A 6 2.34 -6.28 8.41
CA LEU A 6 1.65 -6.35 9.71
C LEU A 6 2.49 -5.86 10.90
N GLU A 7 2.39 -4.56 11.24
CA GLU A 7 3.10 -3.98 12.39
C GLU A 7 2.19 -3.21 13.36
N ASP A 8 2.53 -3.30 14.66
CA ASP A 8 1.97 -2.48 15.73
C ASP A 8 2.29 -0.99 15.51
N GLY A 9 1.28 -0.14 15.69
CA GLY A 9 1.27 1.26 15.23
C GLY A 9 2.33 2.20 15.83
N ASP A 10 3.13 1.78 16.79
CA ASP A 10 4.18 2.61 17.42
C ASP A 10 5.53 2.55 16.65
N ARG A 11 5.75 1.51 15.82
CA ARG A 11 6.97 1.42 14.98
C ARG A 11 6.86 2.13 13.63
N ALA A 12 5.64 2.21 13.09
CA ALA A 12 5.34 2.98 11.87
C ALA A 12 5.73 4.46 12.02
N GLU A 13 5.34 5.06 13.15
CA GLU A 13 5.61 6.47 13.46
C GLU A 13 7.12 6.77 13.53
N ALA A 14 7.90 5.87 14.14
CA ALA A 14 9.36 5.99 14.23
C ALA A 14 10.09 5.84 12.87
N LEU A 15 9.55 5.08 11.91
CA LEU A 15 10.14 4.95 10.57
C LEU A 15 9.83 6.17 9.69
N GLY A 16 8.66 6.78 9.88
CA GLY A 16 8.30 8.06 9.26
C GLY A 16 9.25 9.20 9.68
N GLU A 17 9.61 9.26 10.97
CA GLU A 17 10.59 10.23 11.50
C GLU A 17 12.00 10.08 10.90
N MET A 18 12.35 8.90 10.39
CA MET A 18 13.64 8.63 9.74
C MET A 18 13.69 8.98 8.24
N GLY A 19 12.64 9.60 7.68
CA GLY A 19 12.59 9.99 6.27
C GLY A 19 12.56 8.82 5.29
N LYS A 20 12.12 7.63 5.74
CA LYS A 20 11.98 6.45 4.88
C LYS A 20 10.56 6.40 4.32
N THR A 21 10.44 6.22 2.99
CA THR A 21 9.14 5.88 2.37
C THR A 21 8.61 4.57 2.96
N GLU A 22 7.45 4.66 3.60
CA GLU A 22 6.81 3.56 4.31
C GLU A 22 5.76 2.89 3.41
N LEU A 23 5.91 1.58 3.18
CA LEU A 23 4.90 0.75 2.54
C LEU A 23 4.33 -0.23 3.55
N VAL A 24 3.01 -0.17 3.74
CA VAL A 24 2.28 -1.01 4.68
C VAL A 24 1.39 -1.96 3.89
N ILE A 25 1.44 -3.26 4.22
CA ILE A 25 0.44 -4.23 3.79
C ILE A 25 -0.40 -4.61 5.02
N ASP A 26 -1.69 -4.32 4.98
CA ASP A 26 -2.64 -4.59 6.05
C ASP A 26 -4.00 -5.00 5.45
N LEU A 27 -4.78 -5.81 6.16
CA LEU A 27 -6.15 -6.11 5.75
C LEU A 27 -7.14 -5.03 6.19
N ASN A 28 -6.80 -4.26 7.23
CA ASN A 28 -7.68 -3.27 7.82
C ASN A 28 -7.35 -1.86 7.32
N PRO A 29 -8.19 -1.22 6.48
CA PRO A 29 -7.97 0.15 6.01
C PRO A 29 -8.10 1.22 7.11
N MET A 30 -8.55 0.83 8.31
CA MET A 30 -8.70 1.71 9.46
C MET A 30 -7.59 1.50 10.51
N SER A 31 -6.60 0.62 10.25
CA SER A 31 -5.48 0.46 11.17
C SER A 31 -4.62 1.73 11.21
N ARG A 32 -3.99 1.99 12.37
CA ARG A 32 -3.13 3.16 12.55
C ARG A 32 -2.02 3.21 11.49
N SER A 33 -1.39 2.06 11.23
CA SER A 33 -0.35 1.90 10.22
C SER A 33 -0.87 2.19 8.81
N ALA A 34 -2.05 1.69 8.42
CA ALA A 34 -2.64 1.98 7.12
C ALA A 34 -3.00 3.46 6.93
N THR A 35 -3.36 4.17 8.01
CA THR A 35 -3.73 5.60 7.93
C THR A 35 -2.54 6.56 7.81
N VAL A 36 -1.34 6.14 8.20
CA VAL A 36 -0.14 7.00 8.15
C VAL A 36 0.87 6.59 7.07
N ALA A 37 0.69 5.42 6.46
CA ALA A 37 1.59 4.89 5.43
C ALA A 37 1.65 5.77 4.18
N THR A 38 2.85 5.93 3.62
CA THR A 38 3.03 6.62 2.33
C THR A 38 2.38 5.85 1.18
N VAL A 39 2.37 4.51 1.25
CA VAL A 39 1.66 3.64 0.30
C VAL A 39 0.96 2.53 1.07
N PRO A 40 -0.35 2.68 1.37
CA PRO A 40 -1.14 1.63 1.99
C PRO A 40 -1.59 0.60 0.95
N VAL A 41 -1.31 -0.67 1.21
CA VAL A 41 -1.78 -1.82 0.42
C VAL A 41 -2.78 -2.61 1.25
N ILE A 42 -4.07 -2.46 0.92
CA ILE A 42 -5.16 -3.09 1.67
C ILE A 42 -5.49 -4.47 1.05
N ASP A 43 -4.66 -5.46 1.34
CA ASP A 43 -4.82 -6.83 0.81
C ASP A 43 -4.08 -7.85 1.69
N ASN A 44 -4.36 -9.14 1.48
CA ASN A 44 -3.63 -10.22 2.13
C ASN A 44 -2.21 -10.28 1.58
N VAL A 45 -1.21 -10.34 2.47
CA VAL A 45 0.22 -10.39 2.10
C VAL A 45 0.56 -11.49 1.10
N VAL A 46 -0.11 -12.65 1.17
CA VAL A 46 0.09 -13.79 0.26
C VAL A 46 -0.32 -13.46 -1.17
N ARG A 47 -1.31 -12.57 -1.37
CA ARG A 47 -1.72 -12.08 -2.70
C ARG A 47 -0.97 -10.82 -3.11
N ALA A 48 -0.78 -9.90 -2.16
CA ALA A 48 -0.16 -8.61 -2.40
C ALA A 48 1.27 -8.74 -2.92
N LEU A 49 2.09 -9.58 -2.28
CA LEU A 49 3.51 -9.70 -2.62
C LEU A 49 3.75 -10.23 -4.04
N PRO A 50 3.12 -11.34 -4.48
CA PRO A 50 3.22 -11.77 -5.88
C PRO A 50 2.74 -10.71 -6.87
N ASN A 51 1.58 -10.08 -6.60
CA ASN A 51 1.01 -9.05 -7.49
C ASN A 51 1.94 -7.84 -7.64
N ILE A 52 2.53 -7.37 -6.54
CA ILE A 52 3.53 -6.29 -6.55
C ILE A 52 4.75 -6.71 -7.38
N ALA A 53 5.27 -7.92 -7.15
CA ALA A 53 6.45 -8.42 -7.86
C ALA A 53 6.20 -8.55 -9.38
N ASP A 54 5.03 -9.05 -9.77
CA ASP A 54 4.64 -9.17 -11.17
C ASP A 54 4.46 -7.80 -11.82
N HIS A 55 3.77 -6.87 -11.15
CA HIS A 55 3.62 -5.51 -11.65
C HIS A 55 4.96 -4.79 -11.79
N ALA A 56 5.88 -4.97 -10.84
CA ALA A 56 7.24 -4.43 -10.93
C ALA A 56 8.02 -5.00 -12.13
N ARG A 57 7.84 -6.29 -12.46
CA ARG A 57 8.45 -6.89 -13.65
C ARG A 57 7.87 -6.30 -14.94
N THR A 58 6.56 -6.12 -14.99
CA THR A 58 5.86 -5.50 -16.13
C THR A 58 6.31 -4.06 -16.35
N LEU A 59 6.30 -3.23 -15.31
CA LEU A 59 6.71 -1.82 -15.37
C LEU A 59 8.17 -1.63 -15.79
N ARG A 60 9.04 -2.62 -15.54
CA ARG A 60 10.43 -2.59 -16.02
C ARG A 60 10.55 -2.86 -17.53
N THR A 61 9.62 -3.61 -18.10
CA THR A 61 9.59 -3.94 -19.53
C THR A 61 8.80 -2.93 -20.35
N GLU A 62 7.86 -2.24 -19.72
CA GLU A 62 7.12 -1.14 -20.33
C GLU A 62 7.95 0.15 -20.23
N ASN A 63 7.92 1.01 -21.26
CA ASN A 63 8.48 2.37 -21.17
C ASN A 63 7.53 3.29 -20.37
N ALA A 64 7.15 2.85 -19.18
CA ALA A 64 6.26 3.58 -18.30
C ALA A 64 6.99 4.78 -17.68
N ASP A 65 6.30 5.92 -17.61
CA ASP A 65 6.76 7.07 -16.85
C ASP A 65 6.54 6.83 -15.36
N LEU A 66 7.53 6.21 -14.71
CA LEU A 66 7.48 5.90 -13.29
C LEU A 66 7.34 7.14 -12.42
N GLY A 67 7.92 8.28 -12.83
CA GLY A 67 7.81 9.55 -12.11
C GLY A 67 6.37 10.03 -12.05
N ARG A 68 5.69 10.04 -13.21
CA ARG A 68 4.26 10.39 -13.28
C ARG A 68 3.38 9.46 -12.44
N ILE A 69 3.68 8.16 -12.41
CA ILE A 69 2.90 7.19 -11.61
C ILE A 69 3.05 7.50 -10.12
N VAL A 70 4.27 7.75 -9.65
CA VAL A 70 4.55 8.07 -8.25
C VAL A 70 3.94 9.43 -7.87
N ASP A 71 4.14 10.46 -8.68
CA ASP A 71 3.64 11.82 -8.41
C ASP A 71 2.11 11.91 -8.44
N GLY A 72 1.45 10.99 -9.17
CA GLY A 72 0.00 10.91 -9.25
C GLY A 72 -0.65 10.02 -8.20
N PHE A 73 0.13 9.37 -7.32
CA PHE A 73 -0.40 8.48 -6.30
C PHE A 73 -0.96 9.26 -5.11
N ASP A 74 -2.19 8.91 -4.71
CA ASP A 74 -2.88 9.48 -3.56
C ASP A 74 -3.19 8.36 -2.55
N PRO A 75 -2.48 8.30 -1.41
CA PRO A 75 -2.65 7.23 -0.42
C PRO A 75 -4.03 7.24 0.23
N ASP A 76 -4.60 8.42 0.50
CA ASP A 76 -5.91 8.54 1.13
C ASP A 76 -7.00 8.02 0.20
N ARG A 77 -6.95 8.42 -1.08
CA ARG A 77 -7.88 7.93 -2.10
C ARG A 77 -7.79 6.41 -2.28
N ALA A 78 -6.58 5.84 -2.25
CA ALA A 78 -6.38 4.39 -2.36
C ALA A 78 -6.98 3.64 -1.15
N ARG A 79 -6.75 4.14 0.07
CA ARG A 79 -7.29 3.58 1.32
C ARG A 79 -8.81 3.67 1.37
N GLU A 80 -9.38 4.83 1.05
CA GLU A 80 -10.84 5.05 0.99
C GLU A 80 -11.52 4.15 -0.05
N ALA A 81 -10.91 3.97 -1.22
CA ALA A 81 -11.42 3.06 -2.24
C ALA A 81 -11.49 1.61 -1.73
N ALA A 82 -10.45 1.15 -1.02
CA ALA A 82 -10.43 -0.17 -0.40
C ALA A 82 -11.49 -0.31 0.70
N GLU A 83 -11.61 0.70 1.57
CA GLU A 83 -12.62 0.75 2.62
C GLU A 83 -14.04 0.67 2.07
N ASN A 84 -14.34 1.47 1.04
CA ASN A 84 -15.64 1.46 0.38
C ASN A 84 -15.95 0.09 -0.25
N ARG A 85 -14.95 -0.57 -0.83
CA ARG A 85 -15.13 -1.91 -1.40
C ARG A 85 -15.44 -2.97 -0.35
N LEU A 86 -14.79 -2.90 0.81
CA LEU A 86 -15.07 -3.79 1.94
C LEU A 86 -16.48 -3.53 2.53
N ARG A 87 -16.88 -2.26 2.67
CA ARG A 87 -18.22 -1.87 3.15
C ARG A 87 -19.34 -2.34 2.21
N GLN A 88 -19.08 -2.38 0.92
CA GLN A 88 -20.04 -2.85 -0.09
C GLN A 88 -20.12 -4.39 -0.17
N GLY A 89 -19.39 -5.13 0.67
CA GLY A 89 -19.44 -6.59 0.73
C GLY A 89 -18.86 -7.29 -0.50
N ARG A 90 -18.19 -6.56 -1.40
CA ARG A 90 -17.63 -7.12 -2.64
C ARG A 90 -16.20 -7.60 -2.42
N LEU A 91 -16.06 -8.59 -1.54
CA LEU A 91 -14.98 -9.56 -1.66
C LEU A 91 -15.25 -10.27 -2.99
N GLY A 92 -14.48 -9.91 -4.02
CA GLY A 92 -14.71 -10.40 -5.38
C GLY A 92 -14.60 -11.92 -5.45
N ASP A 93 -15.40 -12.47 -6.36
CA ASP A 93 -15.37 -13.86 -6.85
C ASP A 93 -13.96 -14.34 -7.24
#